data_AF-A0A453RI14-F1
#
_entry.id   AF-A0A453RI14-F1
#
_cell.length_a   1.000
_cell.length_b   1.000
_cell.length_c   1.000
_cell.angle_alpha   90.00
_cell.angle_beta   90.00
_cell.angle_gamma   90.00
#
_symmetry.space_group_name_H-M   'P 1'
#
loop_
_entity.id
_entity.type
_entity.pdbx_description
1 polymer ?
#
loop_
_entity_poly.entity_id
_entity_poly.type
_entity_poly.pdbx_seq_one_letter_code
_entity_poly.pdbx_strand_id
1 'polypeptide(L)'
;SIDLHVQVIACPCALGLATPTAVLVGTSLGATRGLLLRGGDVLEKFAEVDAIVFDKTGTLTIGKPVVTKVIASHSEGGVNTKDSWNNEWTEGDILSLAAGVESNTNHPLGKAIMEAAQAANCINMKAKDGSFMEEPGSGAVATIGEKQVSVGTVDWIRRHGVVRDPFPEAESFGQSVAYVAVDGTLAGLICFEDKIREDSHQVISALSKQGISVYMLSGDKESAAMDVASVVGIQLDKVISEVKPHEKKKFISELQKEHKLVAMVGDGINDAAALALADVGIAMGGGVGAATDVSSVVLMGNRLSQLVDALELSKETMRTVKQNLWWAFLYNIVGLPVAAGALLPVTGTMLTPSIAGALMGFSSVSVMANSLLLRARMSSRHHVQSREKPHNTISGVSDGADEVEQSYPSKWRST
;
A
#
# COMPACT_ATOMS: atom_id res chain seq x y z
N SER A 1 -19.05 43.07 39.55
CA SER A 1 -18.31 43.50 38.34
C SER A 1 -17.18 42.55 37.97
N ILE A 2 -16.37 42.07 38.93
CA ILE A 2 -15.28 41.09 38.70
C ILE A 2 -15.76 39.82 37.97
N ASP A 3 -16.94 39.31 38.32
CA ASP A 3 -17.51 38.10 37.70
C ASP A 3 -17.66 38.20 36.18
N LEU A 4 -18.06 39.36 35.65
CA LEU A 4 -18.25 39.54 34.21
C LEU A 4 -16.91 39.50 33.45
N HIS A 5 -15.84 40.06 34.04
CA HIS A 5 -14.51 40.05 33.43
C HIS A 5 -13.90 38.65 33.43
N VAL A 6 -14.07 37.92 34.54
CA VAL A 6 -13.61 36.53 34.67
C VAL A 6 -14.37 35.63 33.70
N GLN A 7 -15.69 35.81 33.56
CA GLN A 7 -16.50 35.00 32.65
C GLN A 7 -16.17 35.26 31.16
N VAL A 8 -15.87 36.51 30.79
CA VAL A 8 -15.45 36.86 29.43
C VAL A 8 -14.06 36.29 29.15
N ILE A 9 -13.08 36.43 30.04
CA ILE A 9 -11.71 35.93 29.80
C ILE A 9 -11.63 34.40 29.83
N ALA A 10 -12.52 33.73 30.58
CA ALA A 10 -12.55 32.28 30.70
C ALA A 10 -13.04 31.56 29.44
N CYS A 11 -13.76 32.25 28.54
CA CYS A 11 -14.33 31.63 27.34
C CYS A 11 -13.22 31.38 26.30
N PRO A 12 -12.85 30.12 25.99
CA PRO A 12 -11.65 29.82 25.23
C PRO A 12 -11.94 29.83 23.71
N CYS A 13 -12.32 30.98 23.14
CA CYS A 13 -12.68 31.10 21.72
C CYS A 13 -11.57 30.60 20.77
N ALA A 14 -10.30 30.89 21.10
CA ALA A 14 -9.15 30.44 20.32
C ALA A 14 -8.91 28.92 20.41
N LEU A 15 -9.30 28.28 21.53
CA LEU A 15 -9.18 26.83 21.72
C LEU A 15 -10.10 26.09 20.75
N GLY A 16 -11.33 26.59 20.55
CA GLY A 16 -12.29 26.02 19.60
C GLY A 16 -11.84 26.08 18.14
N LEU A 17 -10.97 27.03 17.79
CA LEU A 17 -10.43 27.19 16.43
C LEU A 17 -9.06 26.53 16.23
N ALA A 18 -8.31 26.28 17.30
CA ALA A 18 -6.92 25.81 17.26
C ALA A 18 -6.75 24.52 16.46
N THR A 19 -7.52 23.49 16.81
CA THR A 19 -7.43 22.17 16.17
C THR A 19 -8.08 22.15 14.77
N PRO A 20 -9.34 22.62 14.58
CA PRO A 20 -9.99 22.56 13.28
C PRO A 20 -9.24 23.33 12.19
N THR A 21 -8.64 24.49 12.53
CA THR A 21 -7.91 25.30 11.55
C THR A 21 -6.63 24.59 11.10
N ALA A 22 -5.86 24.04 12.04
CA ALA A 22 -4.63 23.31 11.72
C ALA A 22 -4.94 22.03 10.90
N VAL A 23 -5.97 21.27 11.31
CA VAL A 23 -6.42 20.08 10.57
C VAL A 23 -6.87 20.44 9.16
N LEU A 24 -7.67 21.50 8.98
CA LEU A 24 -8.14 21.95 7.67
C LEU A 24 -6.96 22.36 6.75
N VAL A 25 -5.97 23.08 7.29
CA VAL A 25 -4.78 23.44 6.52
C VAL A 25 -3.94 22.21 6.20
N GLY A 26 -3.79 21.28 7.15
CA GLY A 26 -3.07 20.02 6.94
C GLY A 26 -3.69 19.15 5.85
N THR A 27 -5.00 18.88 5.94
CA THR A 27 -5.71 18.06 4.96
C THR A 27 -5.76 18.71 3.58
N SER A 28 -5.98 20.03 3.51
CA SER A 28 -5.94 20.75 2.22
C SER A 28 -4.57 20.71 1.57
N LEU A 29 -3.49 20.87 2.35
CA LEU A 29 -2.13 20.71 1.86
C LEU A 29 -1.86 19.28 1.38
N GLY A 30 -2.30 18.27 2.14
CA GLY A 30 -2.23 16.87 1.74
C GLY A 30 -2.91 16.63 0.39
N ALA A 31 -4.14 17.13 0.22
CA ALA A 31 -4.89 16.99 -1.01
C ALA A 31 -4.15 17.60 -2.22
N THR A 32 -3.53 18.76 -2.08
CA THR A 32 -2.70 19.37 -3.15
C THR A 32 -1.46 18.56 -3.52
N ARG A 33 -1.04 17.62 -2.67
CA ARG A 33 0.09 16.70 -2.89
C ARG A 33 -0.35 15.28 -3.28
N GLY A 34 -1.63 15.09 -3.58
CA GLY A 34 -2.18 13.77 -3.88
C GLY A 34 -2.22 12.83 -2.66
N LEU A 35 -2.38 13.39 -1.46
CA LEU A 35 -2.63 12.65 -0.22
C LEU A 35 -4.07 12.94 0.22
N LEU A 36 -4.95 11.95 0.15
CA LEU A 36 -6.31 12.10 0.65
C LEU A 36 -6.37 11.60 2.09
N LEU A 37 -6.53 12.52 3.05
CA LEU A 37 -6.66 12.17 4.48
C LEU A 37 -8.08 12.43 4.95
N ARG A 38 -8.74 11.41 5.51
CA ARG A 38 -10.14 11.46 5.92
C ARG A 38 -10.27 11.69 7.42
N GLY A 39 -10.11 12.95 7.85
CA GLY A 39 -10.36 13.35 9.24
C GLY A 39 -9.12 13.82 10.00
N GLY A 40 -9.36 14.54 11.10
CA GLY A 40 -8.30 15.05 11.98
C GLY A 40 -7.76 14.00 12.95
N ASP A 41 -8.60 13.06 13.35
CA ASP A 41 -8.26 11.90 14.17
C ASP A 41 -7.24 10.98 13.46
N VAL A 42 -7.36 10.85 12.13
CA VAL A 42 -6.40 10.11 11.31
C VAL A 42 -5.03 10.78 11.31
N LEU A 43 -4.98 12.11 11.18
CA LEU A 43 -3.72 12.86 11.27
C LEU A 43 -3.06 12.69 12.65
N GLU A 44 -3.87 12.72 13.71
CA GLU A 44 -3.40 12.53 15.08
C GLU A 44 -2.82 11.14 15.30
N LYS A 45 -3.59 10.08 15.03
CA LYS A 45 -3.14 8.69 15.15
C LYS A 45 -1.92 8.41 14.29
N PHE A 46 -1.90 8.92 13.05
CA PHE A 46 -0.77 8.66 12.15
C PHE A 46 0.50 9.38 12.60
N ALA A 47 0.39 10.56 13.23
CA ALA A 47 1.55 11.25 13.79
C ALA A 47 2.24 10.47 14.93
N GLU A 48 1.46 9.66 15.64
CA GLU A 48 1.89 8.89 16.83
C GLU A 48 2.03 7.37 16.53
N VAL A 49 2.03 6.98 15.25
CA VAL A 49 2.13 5.57 14.85
C VAL A 49 3.43 4.91 15.31
N ASP A 50 3.30 3.71 15.89
CA ASP A 50 4.44 2.92 16.40
C ASP A 50 4.88 1.85 15.40
N ALA A 51 3.92 1.25 14.69
CA ALA A 51 4.16 0.15 13.77
C ALA A 51 3.45 0.37 12.44
N ILE A 52 4.15 0.08 11.34
CA ILE A 52 3.59 0.09 9.99
C ILE A 52 3.73 -1.31 9.40
N VAL A 53 2.60 -1.88 9.02
CA VAL A 53 2.49 -3.19 8.39
C VAL A 53 2.23 -2.98 6.91
N PHE A 54 3.11 -3.52 6.07
CA PHE A 54 2.97 -3.47 4.62
C PHE A 54 2.41 -4.79 4.12
N ASP A 55 1.40 -4.73 3.25
CA ASP A 55 1.20 -5.83 2.32
C ASP A 55 2.37 -5.90 1.33
N LYS A 56 2.70 -7.09 0.84
CA LYS A 56 3.74 -7.25 -0.17
C LYS A 56 3.27 -6.80 -1.54
N THR A 57 2.20 -7.43 -2.03
CA THR A 57 1.81 -7.39 -3.44
C THR A 57 1.09 -6.07 -3.74
N GLY A 58 1.49 -5.38 -4.81
CA GLY A 58 0.91 -4.07 -5.18
C GLY A 58 1.26 -2.89 -4.27
N THR A 59 1.86 -3.18 -3.11
CA THR A 59 2.28 -2.18 -2.13
C THR A 59 3.79 -2.01 -2.12
N LEU A 60 4.57 -3.02 -1.71
CA LEU A 60 6.05 -2.98 -1.80
C LEU A 60 6.52 -3.32 -3.22
N THR A 61 5.72 -4.11 -3.93
CA THR A 61 5.86 -4.39 -5.35
C THR A 61 4.87 -3.57 -6.18
N ILE A 62 4.99 -3.62 -7.50
CA ILE A 62 4.14 -2.87 -8.42
C ILE A 62 2.72 -3.45 -8.48
N GLY A 63 2.52 -4.74 -8.17
CA GLY A 63 1.23 -5.42 -8.26
C GLY A 63 0.88 -5.81 -9.69
N LYS A 64 1.90 -5.89 -10.54
CA LYS A 64 1.79 -6.30 -11.95
C LYS A 64 2.74 -7.47 -12.14
N PRO A 65 2.33 -8.69 -11.74
CA PRO A 65 3.16 -9.86 -11.92
C PRO A 65 3.43 -10.07 -13.42
N VAL A 66 4.63 -10.54 -13.75
CA VAL A 66 5.05 -10.87 -15.11
C VAL A 66 5.50 -12.32 -15.13
N VAL A 67 5.16 -13.05 -16.19
CA VAL A 67 5.67 -14.41 -16.40
C VAL A 67 7.15 -14.34 -16.75
N THR A 68 8.01 -14.93 -15.92
CA THR A 68 9.45 -14.95 -16.12
C THR A 68 9.91 -16.23 -16.79
N LYS A 69 9.25 -17.34 -16.48
CA LYS A 69 9.64 -18.67 -16.92
C LYS A 69 8.42 -19.59 -17.03
N VAL A 70 8.41 -20.45 -18.04
CA VAL A 70 7.51 -21.59 -18.15
C VAL A 70 8.38 -22.83 -18.14
N ILE A 71 8.04 -23.83 -17.34
CA ILE A 71 8.77 -25.10 -17.28
C ILE A 71 7.79 -26.21 -17.65
N ALA A 72 8.09 -26.91 -18.73
CA ALA A 72 7.33 -28.07 -19.16
C ALA A 72 7.72 -29.31 -18.38
N SER A 73 6.73 -30.14 -18.05
CA SER A 73 6.93 -31.48 -17.49
C SER A 73 7.56 -32.37 -18.55
N HIS A 74 8.80 -32.81 -18.31
CA HIS A 74 9.43 -33.85 -19.12
C HIS A 74 9.09 -35.22 -18.54
N SER A 75 8.58 -36.13 -19.37
CA SER A 75 8.44 -37.52 -18.96
C SER A 75 9.82 -38.18 -18.91
N GLU A 76 10.36 -38.43 -17.73
CA GLU A 76 11.50 -39.33 -17.59
C GLU A 76 11.09 -40.76 -18.00
N GLY A 77 11.61 -41.23 -19.14
CA GLY A 77 11.88 -42.66 -19.39
C GLY A 77 10.71 -43.59 -19.68
N GLY A 78 10.45 -43.81 -20.98
CA GLY A 78 10.35 -45.15 -21.58
C GLY A 78 9.24 -46.10 -21.14
N VAL A 79 8.08 -46.02 -21.80
CA VAL A 79 7.35 -47.22 -22.25
C VAL A 79 6.96 -47.02 -23.71
N ASN A 80 7.64 -47.75 -24.59
CA ASN A 80 7.26 -47.93 -25.99
C ASN A 80 5.95 -48.73 -26.05
N THR A 81 4.81 -48.06 -25.88
CA THR A 81 3.52 -48.55 -26.32
C THR A 81 3.07 -47.69 -27.48
N LYS A 82 2.94 -48.31 -28.65
CA LYS A 82 2.70 -47.70 -29.98
C LYS A 82 1.37 -46.94 -30.14
N ASP A 83 0.68 -46.62 -29.04
CA ASP A 83 -0.58 -45.86 -29.02
C ASP A 83 -0.52 -44.59 -28.12
N SER A 84 0.65 -44.23 -27.59
CA SER A 84 0.82 -42.98 -26.84
C SER A 84 1.12 -41.82 -27.78
N TRP A 85 0.25 -40.82 -27.78
CA TRP A 85 0.54 -39.50 -28.33
C TRP A 85 1.87 -39.01 -27.73
N ASN A 86 2.79 -38.53 -28.58
CA ASN A 86 3.99 -37.77 -28.20
C ASN A 86 3.58 -36.54 -27.37
N ASN A 87 3.36 -36.67 -26.07
CA ASN A 87 2.99 -35.55 -25.19
C ASN A 87 4.24 -35.01 -24.49
N GLU A 88 5.22 -34.55 -25.27
CA GLU A 88 6.13 -33.52 -24.74
C GLU A 88 5.37 -32.19 -24.85
N TRP A 89 4.95 -31.66 -23.71
CA TRP A 89 4.32 -30.33 -23.68
C TRP A 89 5.38 -29.28 -23.99
N THR A 90 5.10 -28.39 -24.94
CA THR A 90 5.96 -27.22 -25.13
C THR A 90 5.58 -26.10 -24.17
N GLU A 91 6.51 -25.20 -23.90
CA GLU A 91 6.24 -23.99 -23.10
C GLU A 91 5.09 -23.17 -23.72
N GLY A 92 5.01 -23.11 -25.06
CA GLY A 92 3.93 -22.44 -25.78
C GLY A 92 2.57 -23.12 -25.64
N ASP A 93 2.51 -24.46 -25.62
CA ASP A 93 1.26 -25.19 -25.39
C ASP A 93 0.71 -24.93 -23.99
N ILE A 94 1.60 -24.99 -22.99
CA ILE A 94 1.24 -24.74 -21.58
C ILE A 94 0.70 -23.32 -21.42
N LEU A 95 1.39 -22.34 -22.02
CA LEU A 95 1.01 -20.93 -21.94
C LEU A 95 -0.31 -20.66 -22.68
N SER A 96 -0.53 -21.28 -23.84
CA SER A 96 -1.78 -21.17 -24.62
C SER A 96 -2.98 -21.76 -23.85
N LEU A 97 -2.81 -22.95 -23.28
CA LEU A 97 -3.85 -23.63 -22.51
C LEU A 97 -4.18 -22.85 -21.24
N ALA A 98 -3.16 -22.41 -20.50
CA ALA A 98 -3.35 -21.61 -19.29
C ALA A 98 -4.06 -20.27 -19.61
N ALA A 99 -3.64 -19.56 -20.66
CA ALA A 99 -4.29 -18.32 -21.09
C ALA A 99 -5.76 -18.53 -21.44
N GLY A 100 -6.11 -19.67 -22.04
CA GLY A 100 -7.49 -19.99 -22.37
C GLY A 100 -8.38 -20.32 -21.17
N VAL A 101 -7.81 -20.84 -20.08
CA VAL A 101 -8.53 -20.96 -18.80
C VAL A 101 -8.70 -19.57 -18.18
N GLU A 102 -7.62 -18.80 -18.13
CA GLU A 102 -7.54 -17.51 -17.45
C GLU A 102 -8.29 -16.37 -18.17
N SER A 103 -8.71 -16.57 -19.42
CA SER A 103 -9.49 -15.58 -20.19
C SER A 103 -10.82 -15.20 -19.55
N ASN A 104 -11.31 -15.99 -18.59
CA ASN A 104 -12.57 -15.76 -17.89
C ASN A 104 -12.41 -15.19 -16.48
N THR A 105 -11.18 -14.93 -16.01
CA THR A 105 -10.92 -14.31 -14.70
C THR A 105 -10.32 -12.92 -14.83
N ASN A 106 -10.51 -12.11 -13.79
CA ASN A 106 -9.87 -10.81 -13.62
C ASN A 106 -8.63 -10.89 -12.72
N HIS A 107 -8.17 -12.10 -12.36
CA HIS A 107 -7.05 -12.29 -11.46
C HIS A 107 -5.74 -11.70 -12.06
N PRO A 108 -4.92 -10.98 -11.27
CA PRO A 108 -3.65 -10.40 -11.75
C PRO A 108 -2.70 -11.42 -12.38
N LEU A 109 -2.59 -12.63 -11.82
CA LEU A 109 -1.77 -13.71 -12.42
C LEU A 109 -2.36 -14.19 -13.77
N GLY A 110 -3.68 -14.25 -13.89
CA GLY A 110 -4.34 -14.61 -15.14
C GLY A 110 -4.06 -13.59 -16.25
N LYS A 111 -4.11 -12.30 -15.92
CA LYS A 111 -3.69 -11.22 -16.84
C LYS A 111 -2.22 -11.37 -17.26
N ALA A 112 -1.33 -11.68 -16.32
CA ALA A 112 0.08 -11.92 -16.63
C ALA A 112 0.29 -13.10 -17.60
N ILE A 113 -0.46 -14.20 -17.40
CA ILE A 113 -0.47 -15.36 -18.32
C ILE A 113 -0.96 -14.94 -19.70
N MET A 114 -2.07 -14.20 -19.79
CA MET A 114 -2.62 -13.74 -21.07
C MET A 114 -1.66 -12.80 -21.81
N GLU A 115 -1.05 -11.83 -21.10
CA GLU A 115 -0.08 -10.91 -21.69
C GLU A 115 1.17 -11.65 -22.20
N ALA A 116 1.65 -12.63 -21.44
CA ALA A 116 2.77 -13.47 -21.85
C ALA A 116 2.43 -14.35 -23.07
N ALA A 117 1.22 -14.95 -23.10
CA ALA A 117 0.75 -15.73 -24.24
C ALA A 117 0.65 -14.88 -25.51
N GLN A 118 0.15 -13.64 -25.37
CA GLN A 118 0.06 -12.70 -26.48
C GLN A 118 1.45 -12.28 -26.98
N ALA A 119 2.38 -11.99 -26.08
CA ALA A 119 3.76 -11.64 -26.43
C ALA A 119 4.52 -12.80 -27.10
N ALA A 120 4.20 -14.04 -26.74
CA ALA A 120 4.73 -15.26 -27.34
C ALA A 120 4.05 -15.67 -28.65
N ASN A 121 3.11 -14.87 -29.19
CA ASN A 121 2.30 -15.19 -30.37
C ASN A 121 1.59 -16.57 -30.27
N CYS A 122 1.19 -16.95 -29.07
CA CYS A 122 0.47 -18.20 -28.82
C CYS A 122 -0.94 -18.18 -29.40
N ILE A 123 -1.46 -19.36 -29.77
CA ILE A 123 -2.83 -19.49 -30.28
C ILE A 123 -3.80 -19.18 -29.14
N ASN A 124 -4.68 -18.20 -29.36
CA ASN A 124 -5.71 -17.85 -28.38
C ASN A 124 -6.76 -18.97 -28.31
N MET A 125 -6.62 -19.84 -27.33
CA MET A 125 -7.59 -20.90 -27.03
C MET A 125 -8.67 -20.35 -26.11
N LYS A 126 -9.94 -20.69 -26.36
CA LYS A 126 -11.05 -20.26 -25.49
C LYS A 126 -11.61 -21.43 -24.72
N ALA A 127 -11.94 -21.19 -23.45
CA ALA A 127 -12.78 -22.09 -22.66
C ALA A 127 -14.13 -22.32 -23.34
N LYS A 128 -14.60 -23.56 -23.29
CA LYS A 128 -15.96 -23.91 -23.68
C LYS A 128 -16.95 -23.24 -22.74
N ASP A 129 -18.01 -22.66 -23.30
CA ASP A 129 -19.04 -21.96 -22.54
C ASP A 129 -19.62 -22.84 -21.42
N GLY A 130 -19.67 -22.29 -20.20
CA GLY A 130 -20.20 -22.97 -19.01
C GLY A 130 -19.26 -24.01 -18.38
N SER A 131 -18.05 -24.21 -18.89
CA SER A 131 -17.07 -25.15 -18.31
C SER A 131 -16.12 -24.54 -17.26
N PHE A 132 -16.07 -23.22 -17.17
CA PHE A 132 -15.15 -22.50 -16.27
C PHE A 132 -15.62 -22.57 -14.81
N MET A 133 -14.71 -22.95 -13.93
CA MET A 133 -14.88 -22.87 -12.48
C MET A 133 -13.61 -22.30 -11.83
N GLU A 134 -13.79 -21.43 -10.84
CA GLU A 134 -12.70 -20.80 -10.09
C GLU A 134 -12.97 -20.95 -8.59
N GLU A 135 -11.90 -21.19 -7.83
CA GLU A 135 -11.92 -21.15 -6.37
C GLU A 135 -10.90 -20.11 -5.89
N PRO A 136 -11.36 -18.98 -5.31
CA PRO A 136 -10.47 -17.92 -4.84
C PRO A 136 -9.40 -18.42 -3.87
N GLY A 137 -8.14 -18.09 -4.16
CA GLY A 137 -6.98 -18.54 -3.37
C GLY A 137 -6.46 -19.93 -3.71
N SER A 138 -7.10 -20.65 -4.65
CA SER A 138 -6.70 -21.99 -5.08
C SER A 138 -6.36 -22.05 -6.57
N GLY A 139 -7.30 -21.70 -7.46
CA GLY A 139 -7.08 -21.79 -8.91
C GLY A 139 -8.35 -21.82 -9.75
N ALA A 140 -8.19 -22.09 -11.05
CA ALA A 140 -9.25 -22.20 -12.03
C ALA A 140 -9.15 -23.50 -12.84
N VAL A 141 -10.29 -23.94 -13.41
CA VAL A 141 -10.39 -25.09 -14.31
C VAL A 141 -11.38 -24.77 -15.42
N ALA A 142 -11.07 -25.19 -16.64
CA ALA A 142 -11.97 -25.05 -17.78
C ALA A 142 -11.73 -26.16 -18.82
N THR A 143 -12.70 -26.37 -19.70
CA THR A 143 -12.53 -27.26 -20.85
C THR A 143 -12.05 -26.45 -22.06
N ILE A 144 -10.87 -26.78 -22.58
CA ILE A 144 -10.27 -26.16 -23.77
C ILE A 144 -10.27 -27.19 -24.90
N GLY A 145 -11.12 -26.97 -25.91
CA GLY A 145 -11.41 -27.99 -26.92
C GLY A 145 -12.08 -29.22 -26.30
N GLU A 146 -11.39 -30.36 -26.27
CA GLU A 146 -11.83 -31.61 -25.61
C GLU A 146 -11.08 -31.92 -24.31
N LYS A 147 -10.10 -31.07 -23.93
CA LYS A 147 -9.22 -31.31 -22.78
C LYS A 147 -9.69 -30.53 -21.55
N GLN A 148 -9.63 -31.14 -20.37
CA GLN A 148 -9.84 -30.45 -19.11
C GLN A 148 -8.51 -29.86 -18.64
N VAL A 149 -8.44 -28.54 -18.51
CA VAL A 149 -7.23 -27.81 -18.11
C VAL A 149 -7.47 -27.16 -16.75
N SER A 150 -6.57 -27.39 -15.80
CA SER A 150 -6.57 -26.73 -14.49
C SER A 150 -5.29 -25.92 -14.28
N VAL A 151 -5.44 -24.71 -13.73
CA VAL A 151 -4.36 -23.77 -13.41
C VAL A 151 -4.51 -23.38 -11.95
N GLY A 152 -3.45 -23.48 -11.14
CA GLY A 152 -3.54 -23.06 -9.73
C GLY A 152 -2.41 -23.52 -8.83
N THR A 153 -2.67 -23.53 -7.52
CA THR A 153 -1.73 -24.03 -6.50
C THR A 153 -1.53 -25.54 -6.60
N VAL A 154 -0.49 -26.06 -5.94
CA VAL A 154 -0.23 -27.50 -5.87
C VAL A 154 -1.42 -28.28 -5.29
N ASP A 155 -2.09 -27.72 -4.27
CA ASP A 155 -3.27 -28.34 -3.67
C ASP A 155 -4.48 -28.33 -4.62
N TRP A 156 -4.60 -27.30 -5.47
CA TRP A 156 -5.64 -27.22 -6.49
C TRP A 156 -5.50 -28.32 -7.55
N ILE A 157 -4.30 -28.49 -8.12
CA ILE A 157 -4.07 -29.51 -9.16
C ILE A 157 -4.17 -30.94 -8.60
N ARG A 158 -3.76 -31.18 -7.35
CA ARG A 158 -3.89 -32.48 -6.67
C ARG A 158 -5.36 -32.87 -6.49
N ARG A 159 -6.21 -31.92 -6.11
CA ARG A 159 -7.67 -32.14 -6.02
C ARG A 159 -8.31 -32.48 -7.37
N HIS A 160 -7.70 -32.05 -8.47
CA HIS A 160 -8.16 -32.31 -9.83
C HIS A 160 -7.45 -33.50 -10.50
N GLY A 161 -6.92 -34.43 -9.71
CA GLY A 161 -6.50 -35.75 -10.19
C GLY A 161 -5.02 -35.90 -10.52
N VAL A 162 -4.18 -34.89 -10.25
CA VAL A 162 -2.73 -35.01 -10.41
C VAL A 162 -2.13 -35.81 -9.24
N VAL A 163 -1.64 -37.02 -9.53
CA VAL A 163 -1.15 -37.98 -8.52
C VAL A 163 0.37 -37.89 -8.27
N ARG A 164 1.17 -37.47 -9.25
CA ARG A 164 2.62 -37.30 -9.11
C ARG A 164 2.97 -35.88 -8.70
N ASP A 165 3.98 -35.75 -7.84
CA ASP A 165 4.57 -34.46 -7.46
C ASP A 165 5.72 -34.14 -8.44
N PRO A 166 5.57 -33.20 -9.38
CA PRO A 166 6.39 -33.28 -10.59
C PRO A 166 7.63 -32.38 -10.61
N PHE A 167 7.81 -31.50 -9.62
CA PHE A 167 8.95 -30.59 -9.57
C PHE A 167 9.36 -30.24 -8.13
N PRO A 168 10.21 -31.05 -7.48
CA PRO A 168 10.76 -30.69 -6.17
C PRO A 168 11.64 -29.42 -6.25
N GLU A 169 12.24 -29.09 -7.41
CA GLU A 169 13.01 -27.86 -7.57
C GLU A 169 12.17 -26.59 -7.79
N ALA A 170 10.86 -26.71 -8.07
CA ALA A 170 10.00 -25.54 -8.27
C ALA A 170 9.97 -24.61 -7.04
N GLU A 171 10.11 -25.20 -5.86
CA GLU A 171 10.13 -24.51 -4.56
C GLU A 171 11.38 -23.63 -4.37
N SER A 172 12.45 -23.92 -5.11
CA SER A 172 13.74 -23.21 -4.99
C SER A 172 13.84 -21.93 -5.82
N PHE A 173 12.84 -21.59 -6.65
CA PHE A 173 12.89 -20.41 -7.52
C PHE A 173 12.53 -19.08 -6.83
N GLY A 174 12.13 -19.08 -5.55
CA GLY A 174 11.80 -17.83 -4.82
C GLY A 174 10.66 -17.01 -5.44
N GLN A 175 9.91 -17.61 -6.38
CA GLN A 175 8.93 -16.95 -7.24
C GLN A 175 7.54 -17.51 -6.95
N SER A 176 6.50 -16.70 -7.20
CA SER A 176 5.13 -17.22 -7.17
C SER A 176 4.96 -18.18 -8.35
N VAL A 177 4.36 -19.35 -8.14
CA VAL A 177 4.23 -20.41 -9.17
C VAL A 177 2.77 -20.80 -9.35
N ALA A 178 2.32 -20.91 -10.59
CA ALA A 178 1.07 -21.58 -10.95
C ALA A 178 1.36 -22.88 -11.69
N TYR A 179 0.73 -23.96 -11.25
CA TYR A 179 0.83 -25.26 -11.89
C TYR A 179 -0.27 -25.40 -12.95
N VAL A 180 0.08 -26.02 -14.07
CA VAL A 180 -0.84 -26.29 -15.18
C VAL A 180 -0.95 -27.80 -15.37
N ALA A 181 -2.17 -28.31 -15.28
CA ALA A 181 -2.48 -29.71 -15.51
C ALA A 181 -3.54 -29.87 -16.60
N VAL A 182 -3.42 -30.97 -17.36
CA VAL A 182 -4.28 -31.32 -18.48
C VAL A 182 -4.72 -32.76 -18.31
N ASP A 183 -6.04 -32.99 -18.27
CA ASP A 183 -6.67 -34.30 -18.10
C ASP A 183 -6.09 -35.11 -16.92
N GLY A 184 -5.87 -34.44 -15.79
CA GLY A 184 -5.31 -35.04 -14.57
C GLY A 184 -3.79 -35.31 -14.61
N THR A 185 -3.08 -34.87 -15.66
CA THR A 185 -1.62 -34.99 -15.78
C THR A 185 -0.97 -33.61 -15.68
N LEU A 186 0.13 -33.47 -14.91
CA LEU A 186 0.84 -32.18 -14.89
C LEU A 186 1.52 -31.93 -16.24
N ALA A 187 1.15 -30.82 -16.88
CA ALA A 187 1.77 -30.35 -18.11
C ALA A 187 3.00 -29.48 -17.83
N GLY A 188 2.98 -28.67 -16.78
CA GLY A 188 4.12 -27.84 -16.39
C GLY A 188 3.77 -26.82 -15.31
N LEU A 189 4.64 -25.83 -15.16
CA LEU A 189 4.45 -24.70 -14.23
C LEU A 189 4.86 -23.38 -14.88
N ILE A 190 4.24 -22.31 -14.40
CA ILE A 190 4.48 -20.93 -14.82
C ILE A 190 4.99 -20.17 -13.59
N CYS A 191 6.17 -19.57 -13.71
CA CYS A 191 6.78 -18.73 -12.69
C CYS A 191 6.46 -17.26 -12.94
N PHE A 192 6.15 -16.56 -11.86
CA PHE A 192 5.83 -15.14 -11.86
C PHE A 192 6.80 -14.38 -10.97
N GLU A 193 7.08 -13.15 -11.39
CA GLU A 193 7.79 -12.19 -10.57
C GLU A 193 7.04 -10.87 -10.58
N ASP A 194 6.93 -10.23 -9.41
CA ASP A 194 6.38 -8.89 -9.29
C ASP A 194 7.49 -7.92 -8.91
N LYS A 195 7.75 -6.96 -9.80
CA LYS A 195 8.87 -6.04 -9.65
C LYS A 195 8.69 -5.20 -8.38
N ILE A 196 9.73 -5.15 -7.55
CA ILE A 196 9.79 -4.28 -6.36
C ILE A 196 9.78 -2.81 -6.80
N ARG A 197 9.05 -1.96 -6.07
CA ARG A 197 9.04 -0.52 -6.36
C ARG A 197 10.39 0.09 -6.02
N GLU A 198 10.85 1.01 -6.87
CA GLU A 198 12.17 1.64 -6.74
C GLU A 198 12.30 2.49 -5.46
N ASP A 199 11.19 3.01 -4.94
CA ASP A 199 11.15 3.81 -3.72
C ASP A 199 10.98 2.97 -2.44
N SER A 200 10.70 1.65 -2.53
CA SER A 200 10.43 0.79 -1.36
C SER A 200 11.56 0.80 -0.35
N HIS A 201 12.80 0.50 -0.78
CA HIS A 201 13.96 0.45 0.13
C HIS A 201 14.20 1.80 0.83
N GLN A 202 14.06 2.91 0.11
CA GLN A 202 14.25 4.24 0.68
C GLN A 202 13.20 4.56 1.75
N VAL A 203 11.94 4.19 1.51
CA VAL A 203 10.83 4.38 2.45
C VAL A 203 11.02 3.54 3.71
N ILE A 204 11.33 2.24 3.57
CA ILE A 204 11.57 1.36 4.71
C ILE A 204 12.74 1.87 5.56
N SER A 205 13.82 2.32 4.92
CA SER A 205 14.96 2.93 5.62
C SER A 205 14.58 4.21 6.37
N ALA A 206 13.79 5.09 5.74
CA ALA A 206 13.34 6.34 6.35
C ALA A 206 12.44 6.10 7.56
N LEU A 207 11.51 5.15 7.48
CA LEU A 207 10.64 4.77 8.59
C LEU A 207 11.42 4.13 9.74
N SER A 208 12.34 3.22 9.43
CA SER A 208 13.20 2.57 10.43
C SER A 208 14.08 3.59 11.17
N LYS A 209 14.62 4.60 10.45
CA LYS A 209 15.39 5.72 11.06
C LYS A 209 14.55 6.60 11.99
N GLN A 210 13.24 6.65 11.78
CA GLN A 210 12.31 7.35 12.67
C GLN A 210 11.90 6.51 13.89
N GLY A 211 12.44 5.29 14.05
CA GLY A 211 12.13 4.39 15.17
C GLY A 211 10.81 3.62 15.00
N ILE A 212 10.21 3.65 13.82
CA ILE A 212 8.94 2.96 13.54
C ILE A 212 9.21 1.49 13.24
N SER A 213 8.45 0.59 13.86
CA SER A 213 8.55 -0.84 13.60
C SER A 213 7.87 -1.20 12.28
N VAL A 214 8.66 -1.64 11.31
CA VAL A 214 8.17 -2.06 10.00
C VAL A 214 7.96 -3.57 9.96
N TYR A 215 6.78 -4.02 9.53
CA TYR A 215 6.45 -5.43 9.29
C TYR A 215 5.99 -5.62 7.84
N MET A 216 6.14 -6.84 7.34
CA MET A 216 5.61 -7.24 6.03
C MET A 216 4.72 -8.47 6.17
N LEU A 217 3.53 -8.40 5.56
CA LEU A 217 2.62 -9.53 5.38
C LEU A 217 2.60 -9.95 3.93
N SER A 218 2.66 -11.25 3.67
CA SER A 218 2.52 -11.80 2.33
C SER A 218 1.72 -13.09 2.34
N GLY A 219 0.90 -13.30 1.31
CA GLY A 219 0.27 -14.60 1.05
C GLY A 219 1.20 -15.59 0.34
N ASP A 220 2.36 -15.14 -0.11
CA ASP A 220 3.32 -15.96 -0.86
C ASP A 220 4.14 -16.86 0.06
N LYS A 221 4.85 -17.81 -0.56
CA LYS A 221 5.82 -18.68 0.12
C LYS A 221 6.90 -17.88 0.84
N GLU A 222 7.43 -18.50 1.90
CA GLU A 222 8.45 -17.92 2.76
C GLU A 222 9.68 -17.42 1.98
N SER A 223 10.19 -18.21 1.05
CA SER A 223 11.34 -17.83 0.19
C SER A 223 11.10 -16.52 -0.56
N ALA A 224 9.98 -16.44 -1.29
CA ALA A 224 9.61 -15.24 -2.06
C ALA A 224 9.39 -14.00 -1.17
N ALA A 225 8.81 -14.19 0.01
CA ALA A 225 8.64 -13.11 0.98
C ALA A 225 10.00 -12.65 1.52
N MET A 226 10.87 -13.57 1.91
CA MET A 226 12.21 -13.24 2.42
C MET A 226 13.07 -12.54 1.37
N ASP A 227 13.00 -12.96 0.11
CA ASP A 227 13.73 -12.32 -0.99
C ASP A 227 13.34 -10.84 -1.12
N VAL A 228 12.03 -10.54 -1.17
CA VAL A 228 11.56 -9.15 -1.22
C VAL A 228 11.98 -8.38 0.02
N ALA A 229 11.81 -8.96 1.22
CA ALA A 229 12.17 -8.33 2.48
C ALA A 229 13.66 -7.95 2.54
N SER A 230 14.53 -8.84 2.05
CA SER A 230 15.98 -8.61 2.02
C SER A 230 16.36 -7.44 1.11
N VAL A 231 15.70 -7.32 -0.05
CA VAL A 231 15.94 -6.24 -1.01
C VAL A 231 15.41 -4.89 -0.49
N VAL A 232 14.25 -4.88 0.16
CA VAL A 232 13.68 -3.64 0.72
C VAL A 232 14.25 -3.25 2.09
N GLY A 233 14.99 -4.16 2.75
CA GLY A 233 15.64 -3.91 4.03
C GLY A 233 14.73 -4.10 5.27
N ILE A 234 13.74 -4.99 5.19
CA ILE A 234 12.91 -5.39 6.33
C ILE A 234 13.59 -6.54 7.07
N GLN A 235 13.61 -6.49 8.41
CA GLN A 235 14.19 -7.55 9.22
C GLN A 235 13.40 -8.85 9.07
N LEU A 236 14.07 -9.99 8.90
CA LEU A 236 13.44 -11.26 8.56
C LEU A 236 12.49 -11.78 9.66
N ASP A 237 12.72 -11.42 10.93
CA ASP A 237 11.83 -11.72 12.06
C ASP A 237 10.50 -10.94 12.00
N LYS A 238 10.41 -9.92 11.15
CA LYS A 238 9.22 -9.08 10.96
C LYS A 238 8.50 -9.38 9.64
N VAL A 239 8.82 -10.50 9.02
CA VAL A 239 8.17 -11.00 7.80
C VAL A 239 7.26 -12.16 8.17
N ILE A 240 6.00 -12.06 7.75
CA ILE A 240 5.02 -13.14 7.93
C ILE A 240 4.52 -13.52 6.55
N SER A 241 4.85 -14.73 6.12
CA SER A 241 4.52 -15.32 4.82
C SER A 241 3.34 -16.30 4.93
N GLU A 242 2.82 -16.73 3.78
CA GLU A 242 1.70 -17.67 3.64
C GLU A 242 0.43 -17.25 4.39
N VAL A 243 0.24 -15.94 4.57
CA VAL A 243 -0.86 -15.35 5.36
C VAL A 243 -2.14 -15.25 4.54
N LYS A 244 -3.21 -15.89 5.01
CA LYS A 244 -4.54 -15.76 4.42
C LYS A 244 -5.18 -14.40 4.78
N PRO A 245 -6.14 -13.88 3.99
CA PRO A 245 -6.78 -12.58 4.25
C PRO A 245 -7.35 -12.40 5.67
N HIS A 246 -7.89 -13.46 6.28
CA HIS A 246 -8.43 -13.41 7.65
C HIS A 246 -7.33 -13.38 8.73
N GLU A 247 -6.15 -13.93 8.44
CA GLU A 247 -5.01 -13.95 9.35
C GLU A 247 -4.30 -12.59 9.39
N LYS A 248 -4.33 -11.83 8.29
CA LYS A 248 -3.83 -10.43 8.26
C LYS A 248 -4.50 -9.58 9.33
N LYS A 249 -5.82 -9.68 9.48
CA LYS A 249 -6.57 -8.98 10.55
C LYS A 249 -6.11 -9.40 11.95
N LYS A 250 -5.90 -10.70 12.14
CA LYS A 250 -5.51 -11.26 13.43
C LYS A 250 -4.15 -10.68 13.86
N PHE A 251 -3.21 -10.61 12.92
CA PHE A 251 -1.90 -10.00 13.16
C PHE A 251 -2.00 -8.52 13.55
N ILE A 252 -2.81 -7.73 12.83
CA ILE A 252 -3.06 -6.31 13.19
C ILE A 252 -3.64 -6.21 14.62
N SER A 253 -4.62 -7.05 14.96
CA SER A 253 -5.22 -7.06 16.30
C SER A 253 -4.23 -7.46 17.40
N GLU A 254 -3.32 -8.38 17.11
CA GLU A 254 -2.26 -8.81 18.04
C GLU A 254 -1.29 -7.66 18.32
N LEU A 255 -0.83 -6.95 17.29
CA LEU A 255 0.01 -5.76 17.46
C LEU A 255 -0.70 -4.65 18.26
N GLN A 256 -1.99 -4.43 18.00
CA GLN A 256 -2.78 -3.44 18.76
C GLN A 256 -2.94 -3.82 20.24
N LYS A 257 -3.03 -5.11 20.57
CA LYS A 257 -3.06 -5.58 21.97
C LYS A 257 -1.76 -5.32 22.72
N GLU A 258 -0.65 -5.15 22.02
CA GLU A 258 0.62 -4.70 22.59
C GLU A 258 0.67 -3.19 22.85
N HIS A 259 -0.48 -2.50 22.79
CA HIS A 259 -0.62 -1.05 22.96
C HIS A 259 0.13 -0.21 21.90
N LYS A 260 0.40 -0.78 20.73
CA LYS A 260 0.96 -0.07 19.58
C LYS A 260 -0.15 0.57 18.74
N LEU A 261 0.07 1.79 18.27
CA LEU A 261 -0.71 2.36 17.16
C LEU A 261 -0.22 1.76 15.84
N VAL A 262 -1.12 1.07 15.14
CA VAL A 262 -0.78 0.28 13.95
C VAL A 262 -1.36 0.92 12.70
N ALA A 263 -0.50 1.24 11.73
CA ALA A 263 -0.94 1.54 10.37
C ALA A 263 -0.76 0.33 9.44
N MET A 264 -1.71 0.11 8.55
CA MET A 264 -1.65 -0.93 7.51
C MET A 264 -1.58 -0.24 6.14
N VAL A 265 -0.68 -0.69 5.27
CA VAL A 265 -0.55 -0.21 3.89
C VAL A 265 -0.88 -1.35 2.93
N GLY A 266 -1.80 -1.11 1.99
CA GLY A 266 -2.27 -2.13 1.04
C GLY A 266 -2.77 -1.53 -0.28
N ASP A 267 -2.92 -2.37 -1.32
CA ASP A 267 -3.41 -1.95 -2.65
C ASP A 267 -4.87 -2.36 -2.90
N GLY A 268 -5.32 -3.47 -2.34
CA GLY A 268 -6.71 -3.65 -1.98
C GLY A 268 -7.62 -4.42 -2.91
N ILE A 269 -7.74 -5.72 -2.61
CA ILE A 269 -8.99 -6.50 -2.58
C ILE A 269 -8.93 -7.42 -1.35
N ASN A 270 -7.76 -8.02 -1.11
CA ASN A 270 -7.51 -8.97 -0.03
C ASN A 270 -7.28 -8.30 1.34
N ASP A 271 -6.91 -7.02 1.36
CA ASP A 271 -6.46 -6.32 2.58
C ASP A 271 -7.48 -5.34 3.13
N ALA A 272 -8.58 -5.09 2.43
CA ALA A 272 -9.60 -4.10 2.81
C ALA A 272 -10.03 -4.28 4.27
N ALA A 273 -10.13 -5.53 4.69
CA ALA A 273 -10.63 -5.88 5.99
C ALA A 273 -9.56 -5.74 7.10
N ALA A 274 -8.27 -5.83 6.78
CA ALA A 274 -7.16 -5.49 7.68
C ALA A 274 -6.91 -3.97 7.72
N LEU A 275 -7.02 -3.30 6.56
CA LEU A 275 -6.98 -1.84 6.43
C LEU A 275 -8.05 -1.15 7.29
N ALA A 276 -9.27 -1.69 7.30
CA ALA A 276 -10.36 -1.17 8.12
C ALA A 276 -10.17 -1.38 9.63
N LEU A 277 -9.39 -2.39 10.04
CA LEU A 277 -9.14 -2.72 11.45
C LEU A 277 -7.97 -1.92 12.04
N ALA A 278 -6.98 -1.58 11.20
CA ALA A 278 -5.83 -0.78 11.62
C ALA A 278 -6.26 0.59 12.16
N ASP A 279 -5.46 1.17 13.05
CA ASP A 279 -5.70 2.52 13.57
C ASP A 279 -5.65 3.56 12.46
N VAL A 280 -4.81 3.30 11.45
CA VAL A 280 -4.71 4.07 10.21
C VAL A 280 -4.58 3.11 9.03
N GLY A 281 -5.65 2.96 8.24
CA GLY A 281 -5.62 2.23 6.98
C GLY A 281 -5.12 3.12 5.84
N ILE A 282 -4.13 2.67 5.08
CA ILE A 282 -3.49 3.43 4.00
C ILE A 282 -3.59 2.64 2.69
N ALA A 283 -4.33 3.18 1.71
CA ALA A 283 -4.47 2.58 0.40
C ALA A 283 -3.49 3.19 -0.62
N MET A 284 -2.90 2.35 -1.47
CA MET A 284 -2.19 2.76 -2.67
C MET A 284 -3.20 3.22 -3.74
N GLY A 285 -2.98 4.39 -4.35
CA GLY A 285 -3.90 4.95 -5.35
C GLY A 285 -4.06 4.16 -6.64
N GLY A 286 -3.19 3.17 -6.90
CA GLY A 286 -3.37 2.21 -7.99
C GLY A 286 -4.52 1.21 -7.77
N GLY A 287 -4.96 1.06 -6.52
CA GLY A 287 -6.06 0.19 -6.11
C GLY A 287 -7.43 0.82 -6.29
N VAL A 288 -8.04 0.63 -7.46
CA VAL A 288 -9.44 1.01 -7.67
C VAL A 288 -10.33 -0.02 -6.96
N GLY A 289 -11.16 0.40 -6.00
CA GLY A 289 -12.17 -0.46 -5.36
C GLY A 289 -12.22 -0.38 -3.84
N ALA A 290 -12.60 -1.50 -3.21
CA ALA A 290 -13.01 -1.59 -1.80
C ALA A 290 -11.97 -1.07 -0.79
N ALA A 291 -10.66 -1.13 -1.07
CA ALA A 291 -9.65 -0.61 -0.16
C ALA A 291 -9.59 0.91 -0.09
N THR A 292 -9.80 1.60 -1.21
CA THR A 292 -9.89 3.07 -1.22
C THR A 292 -11.09 3.55 -0.43
N ASP A 293 -12.19 2.78 -0.40
CA ASP A 293 -13.39 3.16 0.35
C ASP A 293 -13.24 3.00 1.87
N VAL A 294 -12.51 1.97 2.32
CA VAL A 294 -12.32 1.69 3.75
C VAL A 294 -11.10 2.37 4.37
N SER A 295 -10.16 2.86 3.55
CA SER A 295 -8.91 3.42 4.07
C SER A 295 -9.06 4.86 4.57
N SER A 296 -8.33 5.17 5.63
CA SER A 296 -8.26 6.50 6.25
C SER A 296 -7.39 7.47 5.45
N VAL A 297 -6.36 6.94 4.77
CA VAL A 297 -5.43 7.69 3.92
C VAL A 297 -5.34 7.02 2.55
N VAL A 298 -5.30 7.81 1.47
CA VAL A 298 -5.11 7.30 0.10
C VAL A 298 -3.96 8.03 -0.59
N LEU A 299 -2.99 7.26 -1.09
CA LEU A 299 -1.79 7.76 -1.78
C LEU A 299 -2.06 7.85 -3.30
N MET A 300 -2.67 8.95 -3.74
CA MET A 300 -3.20 9.12 -5.12
C MET A 300 -2.12 9.03 -6.20
N GLY A 301 -0.86 9.34 -5.87
CA GLY A 301 0.24 9.29 -6.83
C GLY A 301 0.81 7.88 -7.05
N ASN A 302 0.29 6.86 -6.36
CA ASN A 302 0.76 5.48 -6.41
C ASN A 302 2.29 5.37 -6.19
N ARG A 303 2.86 6.22 -5.34
CA ARG A 303 4.26 6.19 -4.92
C ARG A 303 4.32 5.88 -3.43
N LEU A 304 5.13 4.92 -3.03
CA LEU A 304 5.27 4.58 -1.63
C LEU A 304 5.93 5.72 -0.84
N SER A 305 6.75 6.55 -1.50
CA SER A 305 7.34 7.76 -0.89
C SER A 305 6.31 8.71 -0.28
N GLN A 306 5.08 8.75 -0.82
CA GLN A 306 3.98 9.55 -0.30
C GLN A 306 3.55 9.14 1.12
N LEU A 307 3.84 7.91 1.54
CA LEU A 307 3.62 7.46 2.91
C LEU A 307 4.44 8.28 3.91
N VAL A 308 5.72 8.53 3.58
CA VAL A 308 6.61 9.33 4.42
C VAL A 308 6.17 10.79 4.43
N ASP A 309 5.76 11.33 3.27
CA ASP A 309 5.23 12.69 3.16
C ASP A 309 3.96 12.86 4.01
N ALA A 310 3.07 11.88 4.00
CA ALA A 310 1.85 11.88 4.81
C ALA A 310 2.18 11.82 6.32
N LEU A 311 3.15 11.01 6.72
CA LEU A 311 3.58 10.90 8.11
C LEU A 311 4.21 12.22 8.61
N GLU A 312 5.07 12.84 7.81
CA GLU A 312 5.67 14.14 8.14
C GLU A 312 4.59 15.22 8.24
N LEU A 313 3.64 15.25 7.30
CA LEU A 313 2.51 16.16 7.31
C LEU A 313 1.67 15.99 8.59
N SER A 314 1.37 14.75 8.99
CA SER A 314 0.67 14.44 10.24
C SER A 314 1.41 14.99 11.45
N LYS A 315 2.72 14.72 11.56
CA LYS A 315 3.57 15.19 12.68
C LYS A 315 3.63 16.72 12.75
N GLU A 316 3.83 17.41 11.64
CA GLU A 316 3.89 18.87 11.60
C GLU A 316 2.52 19.53 11.87
N THR A 317 1.43 18.90 11.40
CA THR A 317 0.07 19.35 11.71
C THR A 317 -0.21 19.22 13.20
N MET A 318 0.10 18.07 13.82
CA MET A 318 -0.08 17.87 15.26
C MET A 318 0.83 18.75 16.11
N ARG A 319 2.05 19.03 15.64
CA ARG A 319 2.92 20.04 16.27
C ARG A 319 2.26 21.43 16.25
N THR A 320 1.63 21.81 15.15
CA THR A 320 0.93 23.09 15.01
C THR A 320 -0.30 23.14 15.92
N VAL A 321 -1.07 22.05 16.03
CA VAL A 321 -2.17 21.91 16.99
C VAL A 321 -1.66 22.12 18.43
N LYS A 322 -0.61 21.38 18.83
CA LYS A 322 -0.02 21.48 20.17
C LYS A 322 0.46 22.92 20.47
N GLN A 323 1.05 23.61 19.49
CA GLN A 323 1.43 25.02 19.62
C GLN A 323 0.22 25.95 19.79
N ASN A 324 -0.80 25.79 18.96
CA ASN A 324 -2.01 26.62 19.02
C ASN A 324 -2.72 26.47 20.38
N LEU A 325 -2.84 25.23 20.86
CA LEU A 325 -3.40 24.94 22.18
C LEU A 325 -2.55 25.54 23.30
N TRP A 326 -1.22 25.43 23.21
CA TRP A 326 -0.31 26.00 24.21
C TRP A 326 -0.47 27.53 24.32
N TRP A 327 -0.56 28.24 23.20
CA TRP A 327 -0.84 29.68 23.18
C TRP A 327 -2.23 30.02 23.74
N ALA A 328 -3.26 29.25 23.38
CA ALA A 328 -4.61 29.45 23.90
C ALA A 328 -4.67 29.26 25.43
N PHE A 329 -3.98 28.25 25.97
CA PHE A 329 -3.91 28.02 27.41
C PHE A 329 -3.07 29.06 28.14
N LEU A 330 -1.89 29.41 27.61
CA LEU A 330 -1.03 30.43 28.22
C LEU A 330 -1.79 31.75 28.37
N TYR A 331 -2.55 32.13 27.35
CA TYR A 331 -3.39 33.33 27.39
C TYR A 331 -4.41 33.27 28.53
N ASN A 332 -5.12 32.15 28.71
CA ASN A 332 -6.09 31.99 29.79
C ASN A 332 -5.42 31.96 31.17
N ILE A 333 -4.28 31.28 31.31
CA ILE A 333 -3.52 31.18 32.57
C ILE A 333 -3.04 32.56 33.03
N VAL A 334 -2.61 33.42 32.11
CA VAL A 334 -2.20 34.80 32.45
C VAL A 334 -3.42 35.71 32.61
N GLY A 335 -4.43 35.58 31.74
CA GLY A 335 -5.61 36.45 31.72
C GLY A 335 -6.50 36.30 32.94
N LEU A 336 -6.68 35.08 33.47
CA LEU A 336 -7.56 34.81 34.61
C LEU A 336 -7.10 35.50 35.92
N PRO A 337 -5.85 35.36 36.38
CA PRO A 337 -5.35 36.08 37.55
C PRO A 337 -5.43 37.60 37.39
N VAL A 338 -5.12 38.11 36.20
CA VAL A 338 -5.20 39.55 35.90
C VAL A 338 -6.65 40.02 36.01
N ALA A 339 -7.61 39.27 35.46
CA ALA A 339 -9.04 39.58 35.51
C ALA A 339 -9.62 39.45 36.93
N ALA A 340 -9.12 38.50 37.72
CA ALA A 340 -9.46 38.32 39.13
C ALA A 340 -8.87 39.42 40.04
N GLY A 341 -8.05 40.33 39.48
CA GLY A 341 -7.54 41.50 40.20
C GLY A 341 -6.14 41.33 40.79
N ALA A 342 -5.34 40.36 40.34
CA ALA A 342 -3.97 40.19 40.82
C ALA A 342 -3.08 41.44 40.62
N LEU A 343 -3.41 42.31 39.65
CA LEU A 343 -2.71 43.57 39.40
C LEU A 343 -3.26 44.78 40.19
N LEU A 344 -4.41 44.66 40.86
CA LEU A 344 -4.99 45.73 41.66
C LEU A 344 -4.03 46.31 42.73
N PRO A 345 -3.26 45.51 43.49
CA PRO A 345 -2.42 46.03 44.57
C PRO A 345 -1.22 46.86 44.08
N VAL A 346 -0.79 46.65 42.83
CA VAL A 346 0.48 47.20 42.31
C VAL A 346 0.22 48.31 41.29
N THR A 347 -0.76 48.15 40.40
CA THR A 347 -1.00 49.10 39.29
C THR A 347 -2.35 49.79 39.36
N GLY A 348 -3.26 49.39 40.25
CA GLY A 348 -4.61 49.97 40.35
C GLY A 348 -5.50 49.74 39.13
N THR A 349 -5.06 48.90 38.18
CA THR A 349 -5.75 48.66 36.91
C THR A 349 -6.61 47.39 36.98
N MET A 350 -7.89 47.49 36.62
CA MET A 350 -8.73 46.34 36.31
C MET A 350 -8.74 46.10 34.80
N LEU A 351 -8.73 44.83 34.38
CA LEU A 351 -8.94 44.48 32.98
C LEU A 351 -10.33 44.93 32.54
N THR A 352 -10.40 45.92 31.64
CA THR A 352 -11.67 46.34 31.05
C THR A 352 -12.16 45.29 30.04
N PRO A 353 -13.47 45.18 29.79
CA PRO A 353 -14.01 44.21 28.84
C PRO A 353 -13.50 44.45 27.42
N SER A 354 -13.17 45.70 27.08
CA SER A 354 -12.58 46.08 25.80
C SER A 354 -11.17 45.53 25.60
N ILE A 355 -10.31 45.58 26.64
CA ILE A 355 -8.96 45.01 26.58
C ILE A 355 -9.03 43.49 26.51
N ALA A 356 -9.90 42.86 27.30
CA ALA A 356 -10.14 41.42 27.24
C ALA A 356 -10.59 40.98 25.83
N GLY A 357 -11.51 41.72 25.20
CA GLY A 357 -11.96 41.45 23.84
C GLY A 357 -10.87 41.64 22.77
N ALA A 358 -10.05 42.69 22.88
CA ALA A 358 -8.94 42.93 21.96
C ALA A 358 -7.89 41.81 22.02
N LEU A 359 -7.55 41.38 23.24
CA LEU A 359 -6.61 40.28 23.46
C LEU A 359 -7.17 38.92 22.98
N MET A 360 -8.48 38.66 23.13
CA MET A 360 -9.15 37.49 22.54
C MET A 360 -9.06 37.48 21.01
N GLY A 361 -9.25 38.64 20.37
CA GLY A 361 -9.07 38.80 18.92
C GLY A 361 -7.64 38.49 18.48
N PHE A 362 -6.65 39.03 19.20
CA PHE A 362 -5.24 38.78 18.91
C PHE A 362 -4.84 37.30 19.05
N SER A 363 -5.37 36.60 20.06
CA SER A 363 -5.14 35.15 20.21
C SER A 363 -5.68 34.35 19.02
N SER A 364 -6.86 34.70 18.52
CA SER A 364 -7.48 34.00 17.38
C SER A 364 -6.70 34.23 16.08
N VAL A 365 -6.26 35.47 15.84
CA VAL A 365 -5.41 35.82 14.69
C VAL A 365 -4.06 35.11 14.77
N SER A 366 -3.47 35.01 15.96
CA SER A 366 -2.19 34.32 16.15
C SER A 366 -2.27 32.83 15.84
N VAL A 367 -3.36 32.16 16.27
CA VAL A 367 -3.65 30.75 15.96
C VAL A 367 -3.86 30.54 14.45
N MET A 368 -4.60 31.43 13.80
CA MET A 368 -4.78 31.39 12.34
C MET A 368 -3.46 31.60 11.60
N ALA A 369 -2.67 32.59 11.99
CA ALA A 369 -1.37 32.88 11.38
C ALA A 369 -0.40 31.69 11.53
N ASN A 370 -0.35 31.06 12.71
CA ASN A 370 0.49 29.88 12.93
C ASN A 370 0.04 28.68 12.06
N SER A 371 -1.28 28.49 11.93
CA SER A 371 -1.83 27.46 11.04
C SER A 371 -1.50 27.72 9.57
N LEU A 372 -1.48 28.98 9.13
CA LEU A 372 -1.04 29.35 7.77
C LEU A 372 0.48 29.21 7.58
N LEU A 373 1.28 29.40 8.63
CA LEU A 373 2.72 29.19 8.64
C LEU A 373 3.10 27.72 8.38
N LEU A 374 2.27 26.76 8.78
CA LEU A 374 2.40 25.35 8.42
C LEU A 374 2.48 25.18 6.89
N ARG A 375 1.58 25.85 6.15
CA ARG A 375 1.56 25.82 4.68
C ARG A 375 2.87 26.33 4.09
N ALA A 376 3.43 27.41 4.63
CA ALA A 376 4.68 27.99 4.16
C ALA A 376 5.91 27.10 4.46
N ARG A 377 5.99 26.51 5.66
CA ARG A 377 7.08 25.59 6.05
C ARG A 377 7.12 24.35 5.17
N MET A 378 5.95 23.74 4.95
CA MET A 378 5.86 22.53 4.14
C MET A 378 6.11 22.81 2.65
N SER A 379 5.69 23.96 2.13
CA SER A 379 5.99 24.37 0.74
C SER A 379 7.50 24.50 0.49
N SER A 380 8.23 25.08 1.45
CA SER A 380 9.68 25.31 1.34
C SER A 380 10.48 24.00 1.34
N ARG A 381 10.10 23.01 2.16
CA ARG A 381 10.78 21.70 2.20
C ARG A 381 10.62 20.90 0.91
N HIS A 382 9.44 20.97 0.29
CA HIS A 382 9.18 20.26 -0.96
C HIS A 382 9.99 20.83 -2.14
N HIS A 383 10.28 22.13 -2.12
CA HIS A 383 11.13 22.80 -3.10
C HIS A 383 12.61 22.43 -2.97
N VAL A 384 13.06 22.05 -1.77
CA VAL A 384 14.45 21.59 -1.52
C VAL A 384 14.63 20.13 -1.95
N GLN A 385 13.70 19.24 -1.57
CA GLN A 385 13.75 17.83 -2.00
C GLN A 385 13.58 17.63 -3.53
N SER A 386 12.85 18.53 -4.21
CA SER A 386 12.76 18.48 -5.68
C SER A 386 14.03 19.00 -6.39
N ARG A 387 14.87 19.80 -5.73
CA ARG A 387 16.15 20.30 -6.26
C ARG A 387 17.33 19.36 -6.01
N GLU A 388 17.28 18.51 -4.98
CA GLU A 388 18.36 17.55 -4.66
C GLU A 388 18.33 16.27 -5.51
N LYS A 389 17.36 16.10 -6.42
CA LYS A 389 17.46 15.05 -7.45
C LYS A 389 18.52 15.47 -8.48
N PRO A 390 19.59 14.69 -8.73
CA PRO A 390 20.53 15.02 -9.79
C PRO A 390 19.80 14.98 -11.14
N HIS A 391 19.78 16.14 -11.80
CA HIS A 391 19.46 16.29 -13.21
C HIS A 391 20.55 15.56 -14.00
N ASN A 392 20.34 14.27 -14.31
CA ASN A 392 20.96 13.69 -15.49
C ASN A 392 20.12 14.10 -16.70
N THR A 393 20.42 15.30 -17.18
CA THR A 393 19.94 15.80 -18.46
C THR A 393 20.66 15.02 -19.56
N ILE A 394 20.00 14.04 -20.18
CA ILE A 394 20.32 13.67 -21.56
C ILE A 394 19.30 14.39 -22.42
N SER A 395 19.75 15.49 -23.00
CA SER A 395 19.05 16.22 -24.06
C SER A 395 19.20 15.46 -25.38
N GLY A 396 18.07 15.15 -26.01
CA GLY A 396 17.98 14.81 -27.43
C GLY A 396 17.28 13.48 -27.68
N VAL A 397 15.99 13.54 -28.04
CA VAL A 397 15.44 13.10 -29.34
C VAL A 397 13.93 13.40 -29.36
N SER A 398 13.47 13.70 -30.56
CA SER A 398 12.21 14.28 -31.02
C SER A 398 10.95 13.45 -30.80
N ASP A 399 9.80 14.14 -30.89
CA ASP A 399 8.45 13.61 -31.09
C ASP A 399 8.42 12.32 -31.93
N GLY A 400 7.88 11.27 -31.34
CA GLY A 400 7.61 9.97 -31.96
C GLY A 400 6.80 9.12 -30.98
N ALA A 401 5.73 8.50 -31.46
CA ALA A 401 4.91 7.59 -30.67
C ALA A 401 5.75 6.35 -30.30
N ASP A 402 6.12 6.22 -29.03
CA ASP A 402 6.93 5.08 -28.58
C ASP A 402 6.07 4.04 -27.85
N GLU A 403 6.06 2.87 -28.48
CA GLU A 403 5.63 1.58 -27.98
C GLU A 403 6.26 1.27 -26.62
N VAL A 404 5.46 0.67 -25.74
CA VAL A 404 5.94 0.06 -24.50
C VAL A 404 6.86 -1.11 -24.89
N GLU A 405 8.17 -0.88 -24.89
CA GLU A 405 9.15 -1.93 -25.12
C GLU A 405 9.15 -2.89 -23.91
N GLN A 406 8.37 -3.97 -24.03
CA GLN A 406 8.08 -4.94 -22.97
C GLN A 406 9.31 -5.77 -22.59
N SER A 407 9.61 -5.82 -21.29
CA SER A 407 10.66 -6.61 -20.63
C SER A 407 10.36 -8.12 -20.64
N TYR A 408 10.35 -8.77 -21.82
CA TYR A 408 10.34 -10.23 -21.94
C TYR A 408 11.76 -10.79 -22.13
N PRO A 409 12.06 -12.01 -21.64
CA PRO A 409 13.33 -12.67 -21.90
C PRO A 409 13.59 -12.75 -23.42
N SER A 410 14.84 -12.55 -23.85
CA SER A 410 15.22 -12.48 -25.28
C SER A 410 14.81 -13.70 -26.11
N LYS A 411 14.51 -14.85 -25.48
CA LYS A 411 13.99 -16.06 -26.12
C LYS A 411 12.57 -15.93 -26.66
N TRP A 412 11.78 -14.98 -26.17
CA TRP A 412 10.39 -14.74 -26.60
C TRP A 412 10.26 -13.57 -27.58
N ARG A 413 11.36 -12.86 -27.85
CA ARG A 413 11.44 -11.81 -28.87
C ARG A 413 11.99 -12.36 -30.19
N SER A 414 11.29 -13.30 -30.84
CA SER A 414 11.50 -13.60 -32.28
C SER A 414 10.51 -14.64 -32.82
N THR A 415 9.46 -14.19 -33.51
CA THR A 415 9.31 -14.28 -34.98
C THR A 415 8.20 -13.34 -35.42
#